data_AF-A0A2V5XT48-F1
#
_entry.id   AF-A0A2V5XT48-F1
#
_cell.length_a   1.000
_cell.length_b   1.000
_cell.length_c   1.000
_cell.angle_alpha   90.00
_cell.angle_beta   90.00
_cell.angle_gamma   90.00
#
_symmetry.space_group_name_H-M   'P 1'
#
loop_
_entity.id
_entity.type
_entity.pdbx_description
1 polymer ?
#
loop_
_entity_poly.entity_id
_entity_poly.type
_entity_poly.pdbx_seq_one_letter_code
_entity_poly.pdbx_strand_id
1 'polypeptide(L)' 'MRSSNFRVIPVKTEVAEAAWRAAKSGAADHRVVVADSPRGYPCRHCLRWAKPGERMILFPFAAIPPGHPYSETGPIFV' A
#
# COMPACT_ATOMS: atom_id res chain seq x y z
N MET A 1 -24.39 -23.75 -0.76
CA MET A 1 -23.62 -22.48 -0.68
C MET A 1 -22.18 -22.79 -1.07
N ARG A 2 -21.67 -22.32 -2.21
CA ARG A 2 -20.26 -22.56 -2.60
C ARG A 2 -19.38 -21.71 -1.69
N SER A 3 -18.47 -22.31 -0.93
CA SER A 3 -17.45 -21.54 -0.22
C SER A 3 -16.48 -20.97 -1.25
N SER A 4 -16.40 -19.64 -1.35
CA SER A 4 -15.35 -19.00 -2.13
C SER A 4 -14.03 -19.09 -1.38
N ASN A 5 -12.97 -19.56 -2.05
CA ASN A 5 -11.59 -19.52 -1.54
C ASN A 5 -10.92 -18.14 -1.74
N PHE A 6 -11.68 -17.12 -2.14
CA PHE A 6 -11.16 -15.78 -2.32
C PHE A 6 -10.70 -15.20 -0.98
N ARG A 7 -9.46 -14.71 -0.95
CA ARG A 7 -8.84 -14.10 0.23
C ARG A 7 -8.20 -12.77 -0.18
N VAL A 8 -8.44 -11.74 0.61
CA VAL A 8 -7.68 -10.49 0.56
C VAL A 8 -6.59 -10.60 1.62
N ILE A 9 -5.33 -10.57 1.17
CA ILE A 9 -4.17 -10.75 2.05
C ILE A 9 -3.47 -9.40 2.20
N PRO A 10 -3.12 -8.99 3.43
CA PRO A 10 -2.40 -7.74 3.65
C PRO A 10 -1.00 -7.81 3.05
N VAL A 11 -0.50 -6.66 2.61
CA VAL A 11 0.93 -6.49 2.37
C VAL A 11 1.69 -6.74 3.68
N LYS A 12 2.80 -7.47 3.61
CA LYS A 12 3.59 -7.84 4.80
C LYS A 12 4.12 -6.61 5.52
N THR A 13 4.25 -6.69 6.84
CA THR A 13 4.75 -5.60 7.69
C THR A 13 6.12 -5.10 7.24
N GLU A 14 7.00 -5.97 6.77
CA GLU A 14 8.36 -5.60 6.36
C GLU A 14 8.37 -4.66 5.15
N VAL A 15 7.37 -4.78 4.27
CA VAL A 15 7.21 -3.87 3.12
C VAL A 15 6.76 -2.49 3.59
N ALA A 16 5.81 -2.42 4.52
CA ALA A 16 5.37 -1.15 5.09
C ALA A 16 6.53 -0.44 5.82
N GLU A 17 7.28 -1.17 6.65
CA GLU A 17 8.47 -0.65 7.34
C GLU A 17 9.57 -0.21 6.37
N ALA A 18 9.77 -0.92 5.26
CA ALA A 18 10.69 -0.50 4.21
C ALA A 18 10.24 0.82 3.56
N ALA A 19 8.96 0.96 3.23
CA ALA A 19 8.41 2.18 2.65
C ALA A 19 8.55 3.39 3.60
N TRP A 20 8.30 3.19 4.90
CA TRP A 20 8.52 4.23 5.92
C TRP A 20 9.99 4.64 6.04
N ARG A 21 10.92 3.67 6.03
CA ARG A 21 12.35 3.96 6.04
C ARG A 21 12.79 4.73 4.79
N ALA A 22 12.33 4.33 3.61
CA ALA A 22 12.65 5.00 2.35
C ALA A 22 12.11 6.44 2.30
N ALA A 23 10.87 6.66 2.78
CA ALA A 23 10.31 7.99 2.91
C ALA A 23 11.14 8.85 3.88
N LYS A 24 11.55 8.30 5.02
CA LYS A 24 12.39 9.00 6.01
C LYS A 24 13.79 9.33 5.48
N SER A 25 14.35 8.50 4.60
CA SER A 25 15.63 8.76 3.94
C SER A 25 15.52 9.70 2.74
N GLY A 26 14.33 10.21 2.41
CA GLY A 26 14.12 11.18 1.33
C GLY A 26 14.04 10.56 -0.07
N ALA A 27 13.60 9.29 -0.19
CA ALA A 27 13.40 8.67 -1.49
C ALA A 27 12.42 9.50 -2.36
N ALA A 28 12.81 9.75 -3.61
CA ALA A 28 12.09 10.68 -4.50
C ALA A 28 10.69 10.18 -4.90
N ASP A 29 10.46 8.87 -4.84
CA ASP A 29 9.23 8.17 -5.22
C ASP A 29 8.34 7.78 -4.02
N HIS A 30 8.75 8.11 -2.80
CA HIS A 30 7.96 7.92 -1.58
C HIS A 30 7.41 9.25 -1.09
N ARG A 31 6.13 9.26 -0.70
CA ARG A 31 5.47 10.47 -0.19
C ARG A 31 4.73 10.16 1.10
N VAL A 32 4.99 10.93 2.15
CA VAL A 32 4.16 10.95 3.35
C VAL A 32 2.93 11.80 3.02
N VAL A 33 1.74 11.23 3.19
CA VAL A 33 0.47 11.91 2.97
C VAL A 33 -0.36 11.86 4.25
N VAL A 34 -1.11 12.91 4.53
CA VAL A 34 -2.10 12.92 5.62
C VAL A 34 -3.47 12.66 4.99
N ALA A 35 -4.17 11.64 5.47
CA ALA A 35 -5.50 11.35 4.97
C ALA A 35 -6.46 12.52 5.28
N ASP A 36 -7.13 13.02 4.25
CA ASP A 36 -8.11 14.12 4.35
C ASP A 36 -9.57 13.66 4.17
N SER A 37 -9.77 12.38 3.84
CA SER A 37 -11.07 11.80 3.53
C SER A 37 -11.21 10.39 4.10
N PRO A 38 -12.38 10.01 4.62
CA PRO A 38 -12.62 8.69 5.20
C PRO A 38 -12.60 7.54 4.16
N ARG A 39 -12.58 7.85 2.85
CA ARG A 39 -12.62 6.85 1.76
C ARG A 39 -11.64 7.14 0.61
N GLY A 40 -10.59 7.92 0.87
CA GLY A 40 -9.57 8.26 -0.14
C GLY A 40 -8.28 7.43 -0.06
N TYR A 41 -8.03 6.79 1.09
CA TYR A 41 -6.71 6.28 1.46
C TYR A 41 -6.79 4.80 1.87
N PRO A 42 -6.85 3.85 0.91
CA PRO A 42 -6.97 2.43 1.23
C PRO A 42 -5.61 1.87 1.66
N CYS A 43 -5.44 1.59 2.96
CA CYS A 43 -4.22 0.99 3.49
C CYS A 43 -4.13 -0.49 3.09
N ARG A 44 -3.12 -0.83 2.27
CA ARG A 44 -2.87 -2.21 1.81
C ARG A 44 -2.24 -3.11 2.87
N HIS A 45 -1.69 -2.54 3.94
CA HIS A 45 -1.21 -3.30 5.09
C HIS A 45 -2.33 -3.59 6.10
N CYS A 46 -3.12 -2.58 6.48
CA CYS A 46 -4.18 -2.72 7.47
C CYS A 46 -5.50 -3.29 6.92
N LEU A 47 -5.67 -3.32 5.60
CA LEU A 47 -6.92 -3.70 4.91
C LEU A 47 -8.15 -2.89 5.36
N ARG A 48 -7.94 -1.60 5.62
CA ARG A 48 -8.99 -0.62 5.93
C ARG A 48 -8.67 0.72 5.29
N TRP A 49 -9.66 1.60 5.23
CA TRP A 49 -9.42 3.01 4.95
C TRP A 49 -8.66 3.66 6.12
N ALA A 50 -7.71 4.53 5.79
CA ALA A 50 -7.15 5.45 6.76
C ALA A 50 -8.22 6.44 7.23
N LYS A 51 -8.17 6.80 8.51
CA LYS A 51 -9.03 7.84 9.09
C LYS A 51 -8.43 9.20 8.78
N PRO A 52 -9.25 10.26 8.60
CA PRO A 52 -8.75 11.62 8.47
C PRO A 52 -7.75 11.97 9.59
N GLY A 53 -6.61 12.55 9.23
CA GLY A 53 -5.50 12.86 10.13
C GLY A 53 -4.45 11.75 10.30
N GLU A 54 -4.72 10.50 9.89
CA GLU A 54 -3.70 9.46 9.89
C GLU A 54 -2.66 9.73 8.79
N ARG A 55 -1.39 9.46 9.10
CA ARG A 55 -0.28 9.55 8.14
C ARG A 55 -0.10 8.21 7.43
N MET A 56 0.06 8.29 6.11
CA MET A 56 0.22 7.16 5.20
C MET A 56 1.49 7.36 4.36
N ILE A 57 2.06 6.26 3.85
CA ILE A 57 3.07 6.33 2.78
C ILE A 57 2.41 5.96 1.45
N LEU A 58 2.49 6.86 0.47
CA LEU A 58 2.22 6.58 -0.93
C LEU A 58 3.53 6.26 -1.64
N PHE A 59 3.63 5.08 -2.24
CA PHE A 59 4.86 4.62 -2.89
C PHE A 59 4.57 3.60 -4.02
N PRO A 60 5.49 3.41 -4.98
CA PRO A 60 5.37 2.39 -6.02
C PRO A 60 5.52 0.97 -5.46
N PHE A 61 4.61 0.07 -5.85
CA PHE A 61 4.64 -1.33 -5.46
C PHE A 61 4.36 -2.26 -6.64
N ALA A 62 5.27 -3.22 -6.85
CA ALA A 62 5.13 -4.26 -7.86
C ALA A 62 4.44 -5.49 -7.26
N ALA A 63 3.11 -5.58 -7.41
CA ALA A 63 2.33 -6.68 -6.87
C ALA A 63 2.57 -8.00 -7.63
N ILE A 64 2.88 -7.90 -8.93
CA ILE A 64 3.13 -9.03 -9.81
C ILE A 64 4.63 -9.01 -10.18
N PRO A 65 5.36 -10.12 -9.96
CA PRO A 65 6.78 -10.21 -10.32
C PRO A 65 7.03 -9.86 -11.79
N PRO A 66 8.23 -9.43 -12.18
CA PRO A 66 8.57 -9.21 -13.58
C PRO A 66 8.49 -10.50 -14.41
N GLY A 67 8.18 -10.38 -15.70
CA GLY A 67 8.12 -11.52 -16.63
C GLY A 67 6.73 -12.15 -16.80
N HIS A 68 5.68 -11.51 -16.28
CA HIS A 68 4.29 -11.93 -16.45
C HIS A 68 3.49 -10.91 -17.27
N PRO A 69 2.38 -11.32 -17.93
CA PRO A 69 1.59 -10.41 -18.77
C PRO A 69 1.03 -9.17 -18.06
N TYR A 70 0.83 -9.25 -16.73
CA TYR A 70 0.31 -8.17 -15.89
C TYR A 70 1.37 -7.59 -14.95
N SER A 71 2.67 -7.81 -15.22
CA SER A 71 3.74 -7.20 -14.44
C SER A 71 3.65 -5.67 -14.55
N GLU A 72 3.27 -5.02 -13.45
CA GLU A 72 3.17 -3.57 -13.35
C GLU A 72 3.64 -3.08 -11.98
N THR A 73 4.02 -1.80 -11.93
CA THR A 73 4.32 -1.10 -10.68
C THR A 73 3.32 0.03 -10.53
N GLY A 74 2.44 -0.08 -9.54
CA GLY A 74 1.38 0.89 -9.27
C GLY A 74 1.53 1.53 -7.89
N PRO A 75 0.93 2.70 -7.67
CA PRO A 75 0.97 3.35 -6.37
C PRO A 75 0.04 2.65 -5.37
N ILE A 76 0.51 2.46 -4.14
CA ILE A 76 -0.33 2.00 -3.02
C ILE A 76 -0.11 2.85 -1.77
N PHE A 77 -1.08 2.81 -0.86
CA PHE A 77 -0.93 3.35 0.49
C PHE A 77 -0.65 2.23 1.49
N VAL A 78 0.31 2.47 2.38
CA VAL A 78 0.56 1.65 3.59
C VAL A 78 0.58 2.51 4.84
#